data_AF-A0A8S3GF80-F1
#
_entry.id   AF-A0A8S3GF80-F1
#
_cell.length_a   1.000
_cell.length_b   1.000
_cell.length_c   1.000
_cell.angle_alpha   90.00
_cell.angle_beta   90.00
_cell.angle_gamma   90.00
#
_symmetry.space_group_name_H-M   'P 1'
#
loop_
_entity.id
_entity.type
_entity.pdbx_description
1 polymer ?
#
loop_
_entity_poly.entity_id
_entity_poly.type
_entity_poly.pdbx_seq_one_letter_code
_entity_poly.pdbx_strand_id
1 'polypeptide(L)' 'MAAPSTSENQWYTRGCYYCHYTLPVRYQQLSHIGQGSYGTVIRAFDEEIDQWVAIKKLTRPFQSDEIAQRAYRELKLTQY' A
#
# COMPACT_ATOMS: atom_id res chain seq x y z
N MET A 1 12.59 27.71 -22.12
CA MET A 1 11.46 26.83 -21.72
C MET A 1 11.97 25.40 -21.77
N ALA A 2 12.44 24.88 -20.64
CA ALA A 2 12.88 23.48 -20.54
C ALA A 2 11.75 22.69 -19.87
N ALA A 3 11.31 21.60 -20.51
CA ALA A 3 10.39 20.65 -19.90
C ALA A 3 11.07 20.04 -18.65
N PRO A 4 10.38 19.91 -17.51
CA PRO A 4 10.93 19.19 -16.37
C PRO A 4 11.15 17.73 -16.77
N SER A 5 12.39 17.27 -16.58
CA SER A 5 12.89 15.93 -16.87
C SER A 5 12.04 14.85 -16.21
N THR A 6 11.58 13.91 -17.02
CA THR A 6 10.82 12.71 -16.63
C THR A 6 11.63 11.82 -15.68
N SER A 7 10.97 11.34 -14.61
CA SER A 7 11.19 10.05 -13.93
C SER A 7 12.48 9.80 -13.13
N GLU A 8 12.68 10.50 -12.00
CA GLU A 8 13.53 10.01 -10.91
C GLU A 8 12.78 10.17 -9.57
N ASN A 9 12.46 9.05 -8.90
CA ASN A 9 11.77 8.91 -7.59
C ASN A 9 10.24 9.09 -7.54
N GLN A 10 9.50 8.27 -8.30
CA GLN A 10 8.04 8.11 -8.12
C GLN A 10 7.63 7.29 -6.88
N TRP A 11 8.58 6.73 -6.14
CA TRP A 11 8.33 5.88 -4.98
C TRP A 11 9.19 6.31 -3.80
N TYR A 12 8.68 6.11 -2.59
CA TYR A 12 9.44 6.31 -1.36
C TYR A 12 9.21 5.13 -0.41
N THR A 13 10.19 4.88 0.45
CA THR A 13 10.05 3.89 1.53
C THR A 13 9.96 4.61 2.86
N ARG A 14 8.92 4.30 3.64
CA ARG A 14 8.73 4.87 4.97
C ARG A 14 8.39 3.77 5.98
N GLY A 15 9.03 3.84 7.14
CA GLY A 15 8.65 3.03 8.29
C GLY A 15 7.32 3.51 8.85
N CYS A 16 6.38 2.59 9.03
CA CYS A 16 5.13 2.83 9.73
C CYS A 16 4.92 1.68 10.72
N TYR A 17 4.99 2.00 12.01
CA TYR A 17 4.98 1.02 13.10
C TYR A 17 6.12 -0.01 12.95
N TYR A 18 5.87 -1.32 13.10
CA TYR A 18 6.89 -2.38 12.97
C TYR A 18 7.17 -2.80 11.51
N CYS A 19 6.68 -2.07 10.50
CA CYS A 19 6.84 -2.47 9.09
C CYS A 19 7.18 -1.30 8.15
N HIS A 20 7.86 -1.62 7.06
CA HIS A 20 8.24 -0.66 6.02
C HIS A 20 7.25 -0.71 4.86
N TYR A 21 6.84 0.45 4.36
CA TYR A 21 5.99 0.58 3.18
C TYR A 21 6.77 1.25 2.06
N THR A 22 6.73 0.67 0.87
CA THR A 22 7.23 1.29 -0.36
C THR A 22 6.01 1.67 -1.18
N LEU A 23 5.76 2.97 -1.30
CA LEU A 23 4.54 3.52 -1.89
C LEU A 23 4.88 4.61 -2.91
N PRO A 24 3.99 4.85 -3.89
CA PRO A 24 4.10 6.01 -4.75
C PRO A 24 4.05 7.32 -3.94
N VAL A 25 4.77 8.36 -4.39
CA VAL A 25 4.80 9.68 -3.72
C VAL A 25 3.43 10.35 -3.58
N ARG A 26 2.42 9.97 -4.37
CA ARG A 26 1.04 10.48 -4.24
C ARG A 26 0.38 10.18 -2.91
N TYR A 27 0.84 9.12 -2.22
CA TYR A 27 0.28 8.73 -0.94
C TYR A 27 1.06 9.39 0.19
N GLN A 28 0.43 10.30 0.92
CA GLN A 28 1.04 11.06 2.00
C GLN A 28 0.37 10.79 3.35
N GLN A 29 0.92 11.39 4.41
CA GLN A 29 0.33 11.39 5.75
C GLN A 29 -0.01 9.98 6.28
N LEU A 30 0.95 9.06 6.17
CA LEU A 30 0.77 7.67 6.60
C LEU A 30 0.46 7.57 8.11
N SER A 31 -0.60 6.84 8.46
CA SER A 31 -0.98 6.58 9.85
C SER A 31 -1.41 5.12 10.01
N HIS A 32 -0.92 4.42 11.03
CA HIS A 32 -1.31 3.03 11.28
C HIS A 32 -2.77 2.94 11.76
N ILE A 33 -3.60 2.14 11.09
CA ILE A 33 -4.99 1.90 11.51
C ILE A 33 -5.12 0.53 12.18
N GLY A 34 -4.46 -0.51 11.67
CA GLY A 34 -4.64 -1.84 12.24
C GLY A 34 -3.67 -2.91 11.73
N GLN A 35 -3.52 -3.94 12.54
CA GLN A 35 -2.73 -5.13 12.26
C GLN A 35 -3.62 -6.37 12.35
N GLY A 36 -3.45 -7.29 11.41
CA GLY A 36 -4.03 -8.63 11.46
C GLY A 36 -2.99 -9.70 11.14
N SER A 37 -3.41 -10.96 11.19
CA SER A 37 -2.58 -12.12 10.83
C SER A 37 -2.12 -12.12 9.37
N TYR A 38 -2.88 -11.49 8.48
CA TYR A 38 -2.62 -11.48 7.03
C TYR A 38 -1.99 -10.17 6.52
N GLY A 39 -1.73 -9.20 7.38
CA GLY A 39 -1.18 -7.92 6.94
C GLY A 39 -1.36 -6.77 7.92
N THR A 40 -0.83 -5.62 7.51
CA THR A 40 -0.99 -4.34 8.23
C THR A 40 -1.76 -3.37 7.33
N VAL A 41 -2.59 -2.53 7.94
CA VAL A 41 -3.40 -1.50 7.27
C VAL A 41 -2.99 -0.13 7.77
N ILE A 42 -2.71 0.77 6.84
CA ILE A 42 -2.43 2.19 7.10
C ILE A 42 -3.46 3.07 6.41
N ARG A 43 -3.73 4.23 7.00
CA ARG A 43 -4.34 5.37 6.34
C ARG A 43 -3.29 6.10 5.54
N ALA A 44 -3.60 6.50 4.32
CA ALA A 44 -2.84 7.47 3.56
C ALA A 44 -3.79 8.50 2.96
N PHE A 45 -3.30 9.71 2.74
CA PHE A 45 -3.98 10.71 1.93
C PHE A 45 -3.51 10.55 0.49
N ASP A 46 -4.44 10.36 -0.44
CA ASP A 46 -4.14 10.30 -1.87
C ASP A 46 -4.30 11.71 -2.47
N GLU A 47 -3.17 12.31 -2.85
CA GLU A 47 -3.11 13.67 -3.37
C GLU A 47 -3.71 13.82 -4.79
N GLU A 48 -3.88 12.72 -5.54
CA GLU A 48 -4.44 12.78 -6.90
C GLU A 48 -5.98 12.88 -6.89
N ILE A 49 -6.62 12.24 -5.91
CA ILE A 49 -8.08 12.18 -5.77
C ILE A 49 -8.59 12.95 -4.54
N ASP A 50 -7.71 13.62 -3.81
CA ASP A 50 -8.00 14.45 -2.62
C ASP A 50 -8.79 13.68 -1.52
N GLN A 51 -8.41 12.42 -1.28
CA GLN A 51 -9.18 11.51 -0.42
C GLN A 51 -8.29 10.69 0.52
N TRP A 52 -8.81 10.43 1.72
CA TRP A 52 -8.28 9.41 2.62
C TRP A 52 -8.56 7.99 2.12
N VAL A 53 -7.50 7.21 1.94
CA VAL A 53 -7.56 5.81 1.52
C VAL A 53 -6.95 4.88 2.57
N ALA A 54 -7.40 3.62 2.56
CA ALA A 54 -6.79 2.55 3.34
C ALA A 54 -5.87 1.71 2.44
N ILE A 55 -4.62 1.54 2.86
CA ILE A 55 -3.61 0.72 2.17
C ILE A 55 -3.34 -0.50 3.04
N LYS A 56 -3.70 -1.70 2.54
CA LYS A 56 -3.43 -2.98 3.19
C LYS A 56 -2.19 -3.62 2.58
N LYS A 57 -1.13 -3.77 3.37
CA LYS A 57 0.06 -4.54 2.99
C LYS A 57 -0.10 -5.98 3.44
N LEU A 58 -0.16 -6.90 2.47
CA LEU A 58 -0.22 -8.34 2.73
C LEU A 58 1.14 -8.86 3.21
N THR A 59 1.15 -9.62 4.29
CA THR A 59 2.37 -10.22 4.84
C THR A 59 2.59 -11.59 4.21
N ARG A 60 3.68 -11.76 3.44
CA ARG A 60 4.09 -13.03 2.82
C ARG A 60 2.93 -13.80 2.14
N PRO A 61 2.20 -13.18 1.19
CA PRO A 61 1.01 -13.78 0.57
C PRO A 61 1.29 -15.07 -0.21
N PHE A 62 2.55 -15.35 -0.55
CA PHE A 62 2.98 -16.54 -1.30
C PHE A 62 3.74 -17.56 -0.45
N GLN A 63 3.57 -17.52 0.88
CA GLN A 63 4.24 -18.46 1.78
C GLN A 63 3.72 -19.90 1.64
N SER A 64 2.43 -20.07 1.33
CA SER A 64 1.81 -21.37 1.06
C SER A 64 0.65 -21.20 0.07
N ASP A 65 0.28 -22.30 -0.59
CA ASP A 65 -0.84 -22.32 -1.56
C ASP A 65 -2.16 -21.87 -0.91
N GLU A 66 -2.41 -22.28 0.34
CA GLU A 66 -3.61 -21.87 1.09
C GLU A 66 -3.67 -20.35 1.32
N ILE A 67 -2.54 -19.73 1.71
CA ILE A 67 -2.45 -18.29 1.93
C ILE A 67 -2.56 -17.54 0.59
N ALA A 68 -1.94 -18.05 -0.47
CA ALA A 68 -2.03 -17.47 -1.81
C ALA A 68 -3.47 -17.51 -2.35
N GLN A 69 -4.18 -18.65 -2.18
CA GLN A 69 -5.59 -18.77 -2.55
C GLN A 69 -6.48 -17.82 -1.73
N ARG A 70 -6.17 -17.61 -0.44
CA ARG A 70 -6.89 -16.64 0.39
C ARG A 70 -6.65 -15.21 -0.08
N ALA A 71 -5.40 -14.83 -0.34
CA ALA A 71 -5.06 -13.51 -0.87
C ALA A 71 -5.72 -13.24 -2.23
N TYR A 72 -5.74 -14.24 -3.13
CA TYR A 72 -6.42 -14.14 -4.42
C TYR A 72 -7.93 -13.93 -4.25
N ARG A 73 -8.57 -14.69 -3.35
CA ARG A 73 -10.00 -14.50 -3.05
C ARG A 73 -10.29 -13.11 -2.48
N GLU A 74 -9.48 -12.62 -1.56
CA GLU A 74 -9.62 -11.27 -1.00
C GLU A 74 -9.51 -10.19 -2.10
N LEU A 75 -8.52 -10.29 -2.98
CA LEU A 75 -8.36 -9.34 -4.10
C LEU A 75 -9.56 -9.39 -5.05
N LYS A 76 -9.97 -10.60 -5.45
CA LYS A 76 -11.08 -10.78 -6.39
C LYS A 76 -12.40 -10.27 -5.81
N LEU A 77 -12.66 -10.47 -4.52
CA LEU A 77 -13.88 -9.97 -3.87
C LEU A 77 -13.89 -8.44 -3.72
N THR A 78 -12.73 -7.82 -3.49
CA THR A 78 -12.62 -6.36 -3.30
C THR A 78 -12.74 -5.58 -4.63
N GLN A 79 -12.66 -6.27 -5.78
CA GLN A 79 -12.84 -5.67 -7.10
C GLN A 79 -14.31 -5.57 -7.54
N TYR A 80 -15.25 -6.20 -6.81
CA TYR A 80 -16.69 -6.10 -7.03
C TYR A 80 -17.30 -5.07 -6.08
#